data_AF-A0A0P4UWH4-F1
#
_entry.id   AF-A0A0P4UWH4-F1
#
_cell.length_a   1.000
_cell.length_b   1.000
_cell.length_c   1.000
_cell.angle_alpha   90.00
_cell.angle_beta   90.00
_cell.angle_gamma   90.00
#
_symmetry.space_group_name_H-M   'P 1'
#
loop_
_entity.id
_entity.type
_entity.pdbx_description
1 polymer ?
#
loop_
_entity_poly.entity_id
_entity_poly.type
_entity_poly.pdbx_seq_one_letter_code
_entity_poly.pdbx_strand_id
1 'polypeptide(L)'
;MPRSTRAFRIDDRLLEALDKLAMKSNISANKYLENLLMSHTKQVGEIPMDTEPLGDPRGGKRANSGRPKKTESTDETDRSDSEN
;
A
#
# COMPACT_ATOMS: atom_id res chain seq x y z
N MET A 1 5.16 1.99 11.23
CA MET A 1 4.18 1.15 11.96
C MET A 1 3.30 0.42 10.96
N PRO A 2 3.03 -0.89 11.10
CA PRO A 2 2.16 -1.62 10.18
C PRO A 2 0.69 -1.22 10.36
N ARG A 3 -0.07 -1.10 9.27
CA ARG A 3 -1.52 -0.87 9.31
C ARG A 3 -2.23 -2.17 9.73
N SER A 4 -3.18 -2.08 10.66
CA SER A 4 -4.03 -3.21 11.06
C SER A 4 -5.46 -3.00 10.56
N THR A 5 -6.10 -4.08 10.11
CA THR A 5 -7.49 -4.04 9.64
C THR A 5 -8.44 -4.25 10.82
N ARG A 6 -9.44 -3.37 10.96
CA ARG A 6 -10.56 -3.51 11.89
C ARG A 6 -11.87 -3.28 11.14
N ALA A 7 -12.91 -4.05 11.46
CA ALA A 7 -14.23 -3.91 10.85
C ALA A 7 -15.16 -3.14 11.79
N PHE A 8 -15.84 -2.12 11.25
CA PHE A 8 -16.86 -1.33 11.94
C PHE A 8 -18.16 -1.40 11.14
N ARG A 9 -19.30 -1.36 11.83
CA ARG A 9 -20.61 -1.18 11.19
C ARG A 9 -20.93 0.31 11.20
N ILE A 10 -21.08 0.91 10.03
CA ILE A 10 -21.29 2.34 9.83
C ILE A 10 -22.56 2.53 8.99
N ASP A 11 -23.30 3.61 9.22
CA ASP A 11 -24.47 3.99 8.40
C ASP A 11 -24.08 4.19 6.94
N ASP A 12 -24.84 3.60 6.01
CA ASP A 12 -24.60 3.66 4.57
C ASP A 12 -24.56 5.10 4.04
N ARG A 13 -25.40 6.00 4.58
CA ARG A 13 -25.41 7.42 4.18
C ARG A 13 -24.08 8.10 4.49
N LEU A 14 -23.42 7.68 5.56
CA LEU A 14 -22.12 8.22 5.96
C LEU A 14 -21.01 7.66 5.06
N LEU A 15 -21.09 6.38 4.67
CA LEU A 15 -20.15 5.78 3.72
C LEU A 15 -20.23 6.49 2.36
N GLU A 16 -21.43 6.76 1.85
CA GLU A 16 -21.59 7.51 0.60
C GLU A 16 -21.05 8.95 0.69
N ALA A 17 -21.28 9.63 1.81
CA ALA A 17 -20.77 10.98 2.03
C ALA A 17 -19.22 10.97 2.11
N LEU A 18 -18.65 9.98 2.78
CA LEU A 18 -17.21 9.77 2.89
C LEU A 18 -16.58 9.57 1.50
N ASP A 19 -17.18 8.73 0.66
CA ASP A 19 -16.70 8.51 -0.71
C ASP A 19 -16.73 9.79 -1.54
N LYS A 20 -17.82 10.57 -1.46
CA LYS A 20 -17.93 11.87 -2.15
C LYS A 20 -16.85 12.85 -1.69
N LEU A 21 -16.55 12.90 -0.39
CA LEU A 21 -15.51 13.76 0.17
C LEU A 21 -14.11 13.32 -0.29
N ALA A 22 -13.84 12.02 -0.27
CA ALA A 22 -12.58 11.46 -0.71
C ALA A 22 -12.31 11.75 -2.20
N MET A 23 -13.33 11.61 -3.06
CA MET A 23 -13.26 11.97 -4.47
C MET A 23 -12.93 13.46 -4.67
N LYS A 24 -13.59 14.36 -3.93
CA LYS A 24 -13.30 15.82 -3.98
C LYS A 24 -11.87 16.15 -3.58
N SER A 25 -11.29 15.37 -2.67
CA SER A 25 -9.91 15.53 -2.21
C SER A 25 -8.89 14.71 -3.02
N ASN A 26 -9.31 14.01 -4.07
CA ASN A 26 -8.48 13.14 -4.91
C ASN A 26 -7.64 12.11 -4.12
N ILE A 27 -8.23 11.57 -3.04
CA ILE A 27 -7.62 10.51 -2.21
C ILE A 27 -8.60 9.36 -2.01
N SER A 28 -8.12 8.21 -1.51
CA SER A 28 -9.02 7.09 -1.19
C SER A 28 -9.86 7.39 0.05
N ALA A 29 -11.06 6.79 0.14
CA ALA A 29 -11.94 6.91 1.30
C ALA A 29 -11.23 6.50 2.61
N ASN A 30 -10.44 5.43 2.55
CA ASN A 30 -9.64 4.99 3.70
C ASN A 30 -8.61 6.04 4.13
N LYS A 31 -7.91 6.68 3.17
CA LYS A 31 -6.92 7.72 3.50
C LYS A 31 -7.59 8.97 4.04
N TYR A 32 -8.75 9.34 3.48
CA TYR A 32 -9.55 10.45 3.98
C TYR A 32 -9.99 10.21 5.43
N LEU A 33 -10.55 9.02 5.69
CA LEU A 33 -10.98 8.61 7.03
C LEU A 33 -9.80 8.58 8.02
N GLU A 34 -8.66 8.03 7.61
CA GLU A 34 -7.44 8.01 8.44
C GLU A 34 -7.00 9.43 8.81
N ASN A 35 -6.98 10.36 7.85
CA ASN A 35 -6.61 11.75 8.10
C ASN A 35 -7.61 12.45 9.05
N LEU A 36 -8.92 12.22 8.84
CA LEU A 36 -9.97 12.78 9.68
C LEU A 36 -9.85 12.29 11.13
N LEU A 37 -9.72 10.98 11.30
CA LEU A 37 -9.57 10.37 12.63
C LEU A 37 -8.27 10.81 13.30
N MET A 38 -7.15 10.85 12.57
CA MET A 38 -5.87 11.31 13.09
C MET A 38 -5.96 12.74 13.62
N SER A 39 -6.57 13.66 12.86
CA SER A 39 -6.77 15.05 13.31
C SER A 39 -7.63 15.10 14.58
N HIS A 40 -8.71 14.32 14.62
CA HIS A 40 -9.60 14.30 15.77
C HIS A 40 -8.93 13.74 17.02
N THR A 41 -8.24 12.60 16.92
CA THR A 41 -7.53 11.98 18.05
C THR A 41 -6.38 12.84 18.57
N LYS A 42 -5.74 13.62 17.69
CA LYS A 42 -4.77 14.64 18.11
C LYS A 42 -5.43 15.75 18.92
N GLN A 43 -6.53 16.30 18.43
CA GLN A 43 -7.27 17.36 19.12
C GLN A 43 -7.76 16.94 20.51
N VAL A 44 -8.16 15.68 20.67
CA VAL A 44 -8.61 15.13 21.96
C VAL A 44 -7.43 14.77 22.89
N GLY A 45 -6.20 14.70 22.37
CA GLY A 45 -4.98 14.40 23.14
C GLY A 45 -4.62 12.92 23.24
N GLU A 46 -5.33 12.04 22.52
CA GLU A 46 -5.05 10.59 22.46
C GLU A 46 -3.79 10.27 21.63
N ILE A 47 -3.51 11.11 20.63
CA ILE A 47 -2.29 11.03 19.82
C ILE A 47 -1.50 12.33 19.98
N PRO A 48 -0.16 12.28 20.18
CA PRO A 48 0.66 13.49 20.25
C PRO A 48 0.54 14.35 18.98
N MET A 49 0.53 15.68 19.14
CA MET A 49 0.36 16.63 18.03
C MET A 49 1.43 16.47 16.94
N ASP A 50 2.65 16.11 17.33
CA ASP A 50 3.80 15.96 16.44
C ASP A 50 3.80 14.63 15.65
N THR A 51 2.81 13.76 15.89
CA THR A 51 2.75 12.46 15.23
C THR A 51 2.40 12.61 13.75
N GLU A 52 3.30 12.22 12.84
CA GLU A 52 2.99 12.25 11.41
C GLU A 52 2.10 11.06 10.97
N PRO A 53 1.13 11.27 10.06
CA PRO A 53 0.37 10.17 9.46
C PRO A 53 1.28 9.20 8.68
N LEU A 54 0.91 7.92 8.62
CA LEU A 54 1.64 6.96 7.79
C LEU A 54 1.57 7.36 6.30
N GLY A 55 2.73 7.41 5.65
CA GLY A 55 2.87 7.71 4.22
C GLY A 55 2.11 6.73 3.31
N ASP A 56 1.80 7.17 2.09
CA ASP A 56 1.08 6.36 1.10
C ASP A 56 1.89 5.10 0.75
N PRO A 57 1.34 3.88 0.87
CA PRO A 57 2.04 2.67 0.45
C PRO A 57 2.14 2.54 -1.08
N ARG A 58 1.49 3.40 -1.86
CA ARG A 58 1.54 3.38 -3.33
C ARG A 58 2.85 3.99 -3.83
N GLY A 59 3.70 3.17 -4.44
CA GLY A 59 4.85 3.63 -5.23
C GLY A 59 6.24 3.47 -4.61
N GLY A 60 6.36 2.93 -3.40
CA GLY A 60 7.68 2.58 -2.87
C GLY A 60 8.23 1.32 -3.55
N LYS A 61 9.40 1.41 -4.21
CA LYS A 61 10.23 0.24 -4.50
C LYS A 61 10.35 -0.55 -3.19
N ARG A 62 9.70 -1.71 -3.09
CA ARG A 62 10.07 -2.62 -2.01
C ARG A 62 11.46 -3.11 -2.40
N ALA A 63 12.44 -2.99 -1.51
CA ALA A 63 13.68 -3.73 -1.70
C ALA A 63 13.29 -5.19 -1.94
N ASN A 64 13.73 -5.77 -3.06
CA ASN A 64 13.41 -7.12 -3.54
C ASN A 64 12.00 -7.36 -4.16
N SER A 65 11.21 -6.34 -4.51
CA SER A 65 10.05 -6.54 -5.41
C SER A 65 10.48 -6.58 -6.87
N GLY A 66 11.10 -7.68 -7.26
CA GLY A 66 11.41 -8.01 -8.65
C GLY A 66 11.72 -9.49 -8.71
N ARG A 67 11.04 -10.24 -9.58
CA ARG A 67 11.44 -11.62 -9.88
C ARG A 67 12.89 -11.57 -10.36
N PRO A 68 13.85 -12.28 -9.74
CA PRO A 68 15.23 -12.28 -10.23
C PRO A 68 15.20 -12.74 -11.69
N LYS A 69 15.76 -11.89 -12.57
CA LYS A 69 15.85 -12.19 -13.99
C LYS A 69 16.73 -13.43 -14.10
N LYS A 70 16.15 -14.55 -14.55
CA LYS A 70 16.87 -15.80 -14.78
C LYS A 70 17.92 -15.49 -15.84
N THR A 71 19.19 -15.40 -15.44
CA THR A 71 20.31 -15.35 -16.38
C THR A 71 20.39 -16.73 -17.00
N GLU A 72 20.00 -16.84 -18.27
CA GLU A 72 20.30 -18.02 -19.09
C GLU A 72 21.82 -18.09 -19.20
N SER A 73 22.43 -18.99 -18.44
CA SER A 73 23.76 -19.47 -18.74
C SER A 73 23.64 -20.33 -20.00
N THR A 74 24.12 -19.81 -21.12
CA THR A 74 24.54 -20.58 -22.28
C THR A 74 25.59 -21.58 -21.80
N ASP A 75 25.20 -22.84 -21.66
CA ASP A 75 26.13 -23.95 -21.51
C ASP A 75 26.22 -24.61 -22.87
N GLU A 76 27.17 -24.13 -23.68
CA GLU A 76 27.64 -24.81 -24.88
C GLU A 76 28.38 -26.08 -24.44
N THR A 77 27.69 -27.21 -24.32
CA THR A 77 28.34 -28.51 -24.40
C THR A 77 28.38 -29.00 -25.84
N ASP A 78 29.47 -28.59 -26.49
CA ASP A 78 30.19 -29.34 -27.52
C ASP A 78 30.46 -30.78 -27.04
N ARG A 79 30.01 -31.80 -27.80
CA ARG A 79 30.83 -32.97 -28.17
C ARG A 79 30.12 -34.02 -29.04
N SER A 80 30.66 -34.10 -30.26
CA SER A 80 31.03 -35.28 -31.06
C SER A 80 29.96 -36.18 -31.71
N ASP A 81 30.05 -36.15 -33.04
CA ASP A 81 29.74 -37.19 -34.04
C ASP A 81 29.72 -38.64 -33.51
N SER A 82 28.71 -39.38 -33.96
CA SER A 82 28.92 -40.76 -34.40
C SER A 82 27.97 -41.08 -35.55
N GLU A 83 28.58 -41.34 -36.70
CA GLU A 83 27.99 -41.83 -37.96
C GLU A 83 27.24 -43.15 -37.75
N ASN A 84 26.19 -43.36 -38.54
CA ASN A 84 25.67 -44.70 -38.85
C ASN A 84 25.17 -44.76 -40.28
#